data_AF-A0A0W8BZK5-F1
#
_entry.id   AF-A0A0W8BZK5-F1
#
_cell.length_a   1.000
_cell.length_b   1.000
_cell.length_c   1.000
_cell.angle_alpha   90.00
_cell.angle_beta   90.00
_cell.angle_gamma   90.00
#
_symmetry.space_group_name_H-M   'P 1'
#
loop_
_entity.id
_entity.type
_entity.pdbx_description
1 polymer ?
#
loop_
_entity_poly.entity_id
_entity_poly.type
_entity_poly.pdbx_seq_one_letter_code
_entity_poly.pdbx_strand_id
1 'polypeptide(L)'
;MPRIILVSLGAGSAFFLAIAIAGYAAGGCQLSGNLLFSVVNIADPTTASALGFIPNRGAVIMAYLFMQVHIVIAFSTVIQPPFYMAERFILGMHKTTTEIEKLSTVADLSTPDLEYNVSNTPGVTLTAEQQRKEKEEEELSEYQGAGTVLRYVTLRLCIIAVLVAVSIGLRDKFLDLVDFTGASAITVCCLALPITFYLKVFWKELPAYERIVAILVIIICSIVGCYVMIYAGKNLFNPDTETATFPYCSVENQMEPYYVRNSTSS
;
A
#
# COMPACT_ATOMS: atom_id res chain seq x y z
N MET A 1 -21.17 -12.78 -5.09
CA MET A 1 -20.17 -11.77 -4.68
C MET A 1 -19.62 -12.02 -3.26
N PRO A 2 -20.43 -12.06 -2.16
CA PRO A 2 -19.88 -12.17 -0.80
C PRO A 2 -19.16 -13.50 -0.51
N ARG A 3 -19.61 -14.61 -1.11
CA ARG A 3 -18.95 -15.93 -0.97
C ARG A 3 -17.53 -15.95 -1.53
N ILE A 4 -17.29 -15.23 -2.64
CA ILE A 4 -15.96 -15.17 -3.26
C ILE A 4 -15.01 -14.37 -2.38
N ILE A 5 -15.47 -13.25 -1.82
CA ILE A 5 -14.70 -12.41 -0.87
C ILE A 5 -14.34 -13.23 0.37
N LEU A 6 -15.28 -14.00 0.92
CA LEU A 6 -15.02 -14.82 2.10
C LEU A 6 -13.97 -15.91 1.83
N VAL A 7 -14.04 -16.56 0.67
CA VAL A 7 -13.05 -17.57 0.27
C VAL A 7 -11.68 -16.95 0.02
N SER A 8 -11.60 -15.82 -0.70
CA SER A 8 -10.31 -15.19 -1.02
C SER A 8 -9.64 -14.58 0.21
N LEU A 9 -10.39 -13.85 1.04
CA LEU A 9 -9.87 -13.27 2.29
C LEU A 9 -9.48 -14.38 3.27
N GLY A 10 -10.31 -15.42 3.41
CA GLY A 10 -10.03 -16.55 4.28
C GLY A 10 -8.78 -17.32 3.87
N ALA A 11 -8.61 -17.60 2.57
CA ALA A 11 -7.40 -18.23 2.05
C ALA A 11 -6.15 -17.36 2.28
N GLY A 12 -6.24 -16.06 2.01
CA GLY A 12 -5.15 -15.11 2.26
C GLY A 12 -4.74 -15.07 3.73
N SER A 13 -5.69 -14.95 4.64
CA SER A 13 -5.44 -14.97 6.09
C SER A 13 -4.81 -16.28 6.55
N ALA A 14 -5.23 -17.44 6.00
CA ALA A 14 -4.64 -18.73 6.33
C ALA A 14 -3.16 -18.81 5.92
N PHE A 15 -2.79 -18.32 4.72
CA PHE A 15 -1.40 -18.27 4.28
C PHE A 15 -0.55 -17.33 5.13
N PHE A 16 -1.04 -16.13 5.44
CA PHE A 16 -0.32 -15.20 6.33
C PHE A 16 -0.13 -15.77 7.73
N LEU A 17 -1.15 -16.44 8.27
CA LEU A 17 -1.07 -17.11 9.57
C LEU A 17 -0.04 -18.25 9.55
N ALA A 18 -0.02 -19.06 8.51
CA ALA A 18 0.95 -20.15 8.37
C ALA A 18 2.39 -19.63 8.31
N ILE A 19 2.64 -18.56 7.56
CA ILE A 19 3.96 -17.91 7.48
C ILE A 19 4.35 -17.31 8.84
N ALA A 20 3.42 -16.65 9.53
CA ALA A 20 3.67 -16.07 10.85
C ALA A 20 4.04 -17.13 11.89
N ILE A 21 3.29 -18.24 11.95
CA ILE A 21 3.56 -19.36 12.87
C ILE A 21 4.92 -20.00 12.53
N ALA A 22 5.19 -20.27 11.25
CA ALA A 22 6.46 -20.86 10.83
C ALA A 22 7.65 -19.94 11.13
N GLY A 23 7.50 -18.64 10.89
CA GLY A 23 8.52 -17.63 11.20
C GLY A 23 8.81 -17.55 12.70
N TYR A 24 7.76 -17.48 13.52
CA TYR A 24 7.89 -17.45 14.98
C TYR A 24 8.50 -18.74 15.53
N ALA A 25 8.10 -19.91 15.03
CA ALA A 25 8.67 -21.18 15.45
C ALA A 25 10.14 -21.35 15.05
N ALA A 26 10.57 -20.73 13.95
CA ALA A 26 11.94 -20.84 13.44
C ALA A 26 12.91 -19.82 14.06
N GLY A 27 12.46 -18.59 14.34
CA GLY A 27 13.32 -17.49 14.80
C GLY A 27 12.92 -16.84 16.13
N GLY A 28 11.85 -17.29 16.78
CA GLY A 28 11.39 -16.79 18.07
C GLY A 28 11.14 -15.27 18.08
N CYS A 29 11.43 -14.64 19.21
CA CYS A 29 11.29 -13.19 19.40
C CYS A 29 12.38 -12.35 18.71
N GLN A 30 13.29 -12.98 17.97
CA GLN A 30 14.47 -12.35 17.34
C GLN A 30 14.29 -12.10 15.85
N LEU A 31 13.08 -12.36 15.32
CA LEU A 31 12.72 -12.05 13.95
C LEU A 31 12.75 -10.52 13.75
N SER A 32 13.68 -10.04 12.92
CA SER A 32 13.59 -8.68 12.40
C SER A 32 12.49 -8.61 11.35
N GLY A 33 11.88 -7.43 11.21
CA GLY A 33 10.71 -7.23 10.36
C GLY A 33 10.84 -7.61 8.91
N ASN A 34 12.04 -7.57 8.38
CA ASN A 34 12.33 -8.13 7.08
C ASN A 34 13.01 -9.49 7.26
N LEU A 35 12.25 -10.55 6.97
CA LEU A 35 12.70 -11.93 7.04
C LEU A 35 13.93 -12.18 6.17
N LEU A 36 14.02 -11.54 5.00
CA LEU A 36 15.16 -11.71 4.08
C LEU A 36 16.46 -11.21 4.73
N PHE A 37 16.43 -10.09 5.45
CA PHE A 37 17.60 -9.56 6.16
C PHE A 37 17.95 -10.36 7.43
N SER A 38 17.02 -11.14 7.97
CA SER A 38 17.25 -11.98 9.15
C SER A 38 17.87 -13.34 8.77
N VAL A 39 17.52 -13.88 7.60
CA VAL A 39 17.96 -15.20 7.15
C VAL A 39 19.43 -15.22 6.71
N VAL A 40 20.01 -14.08 6.33
CA VAL A 40 21.38 -13.99 5.81
C VAL A 40 22.16 -12.87 6.49
N ASN A 41 23.42 -13.14 6.82
CA ASN A 41 24.34 -12.09 7.21
C ASN A 41 24.79 -11.30 5.96
N ILE A 42 24.41 -10.03 5.89
CA ILE A 42 24.68 -9.12 4.76
C ILE A 42 26.16 -8.76 4.68
N ALA A 43 26.88 -8.75 5.81
CA ALA A 43 28.30 -8.42 5.86
C ALA A 43 29.17 -9.59 5.39
N ASP A 44 28.90 -10.80 5.89
CA ASP A 44 29.64 -12.01 5.52
C ASP A 44 28.72 -13.22 5.32
N PRO A 45 28.46 -13.67 4.08
CA PRO A 45 27.54 -14.78 3.79
C PRO A 45 28.09 -16.16 4.18
N THR A 46 29.33 -16.22 4.68
CA THR A 46 29.97 -17.43 5.21
C THR A 46 29.76 -17.61 6.71
N THR A 47 29.30 -16.57 7.39
CA THR A 47 29.06 -16.57 8.84
C THR A 47 27.60 -16.82 9.17
N ALA A 48 27.32 -17.16 10.42
CA ALA A 48 25.95 -17.39 10.88
C ALA A 48 25.10 -16.11 10.68
N SER A 49 23.83 -16.30 10.30
CA SER A 49 22.87 -15.20 10.24
C SER A 49 22.58 -14.64 11.63
N ALA A 50 21.81 -13.56 11.72
CA ALA A 50 21.30 -13.03 12.99
C ALA A 50 20.54 -14.08 13.84
N LEU A 51 20.08 -15.18 13.23
CA LEU A 51 19.39 -16.31 13.88
C LEU A 51 20.34 -17.49 14.22
N GLY A 52 21.66 -17.32 14.09
CA GLY A 52 22.64 -18.31 14.53
C GLY A 52 22.78 -19.55 13.63
N PHE A 53 22.17 -19.57 12.44
CA PHE A 53 22.29 -20.68 11.48
C PHE A 53 22.94 -20.24 10.15
N ILE A 54 23.50 -21.20 9.42
CA ILE A 54 24.06 -21.00 8.09
C ILE A 54 23.05 -21.53 7.06
N PRO A 55 22.36 -20.66 6.29
CA PRO A 55 21.39 -21.10 5.30
C PRO A 55 22.04 -21.76 4.07
N ASN A 56 21.27 -22.57 3.34
CA ASN A 56 21.68 -23.03 2.02
C ASN A 56 21.74 -21.86 1.03
N ARG A 57 22.93 -21.63 0.44
CA ARG A 57 23.20 -20.49 -0.45
C ARG A 57 22.29 -20.43 -1.67
N GLY A 58 21.99 -21.59 -2.28
CA GLY A 58 21.12 -21.66 -3.45
C GLY A 58 19.70 -21.23 -3.11
N ALA A 59 19.15 -21.70 -2.00
CA ALA A 59 17.78 -21.36 -1.57
C ALA A 59 17.62 -19.87 -1.28
N VAL A 60 18.62 -19.26 -0.64
CA VAL A 60 18.66 -17.82 -0.38
C VAL A 60 18.67 -17.01 -1.68
N ILE A 61 19.61 -17.32 -2.59
CA ILE A 61 19.73 -16.59 -3.86
C ILE A 61 18.43 -16.71 -4.66
N MET A 62 17.84 -17.90 -4.72
CA MET A 62 16.57 -18.12 -5.40
C MET A 62 15.44 -17.30 -4.78
N ALA A 63 15.37 -17.21 -3.44
CA ALA A 63 14.37 -16.39 -2.75
C ALA A 63 14.52 -14.89 -3.07
N TYR A 64 15.75 -14.35 -3.04
CA TYR A 64 16.01 -12.96 -3.40
C TYR A 64 15.69 -12.67 -4.87
N LEU A 65 16.05 -13.57 -5.79
CA LEU A 65 15.72 -13.42 -7.21
C LEU A 65 14.21 -13.42 -7.45
N PHE A 66 13.48 -14.34 -6.82
CA PHE A 66 12.02 -14.40 -6.97
C PHE A 66 11.33 -13.17 -6.39
N MET A 67 11.79 -12.70 -5.23
CA MET A 67 11.28 -11.47 -4.61
C MET A 67 11.57 -10.25 -5.50
N GLN A 68 12.77 -10.16 -6.07
CA GLN A 68 13.14 -9.06 -6.98
C GLN A 68 12.28 -9.07 -8.25
N VAL A 69 12.10 -10.23 -8.89
CA VAL A 69 11.23 -10.38 -10.07
C VAL A 69 9.80 -9.96 -9.72
N HIS A 70 9.27 -10.39 -8.57
CA HIS A 70 7.94 -10.00 -8.11
C HIS A 70 7.82 -8.48 -7.91
N ILE A 71 8.77 -7.85 -7.21
CA ILE A 71 8.75 -6.40 -6.94
C ILE A 71 8.81 -5.60 -8.25
N VAL A 72 9.67 -5.98 -9.21
CA VAL A 72 9.82 -5.25 -10.47
C VAL A 72 8.53 -5.29 -11.29
N ILE A 73 7.89 -6.46 -11.38
CA ILE A 73 6.62 -6.61 -12.10
C ILE A 73 5.51 -5.82 -11.39
N ALA A 74 5.40 -5.99 -10.06
CA ALA A 74 4.38 -5.31 -9.26
C ALA A 74 4.52 -3.78 -9.33
N PHE A 75 5.74 -3.26 -9.18
CA PHE A 75 6.04 -1.83 -9.20
C PHE A 75 5.56 -1.17 -10.50
N SER A 76 5.76 -1.82 -11.65
CA SER A 76 5.28 -1.32 -12.95
C SER A 76 3.76 -1.13 -12.97
N THR A 77 3.00 -2.03 -12.35
CA THR A 77 1.53 -1.97 -12.35
C THR A 77 0.98 -1.05 -11.26
N VAL A 78 1.63 -0.99 -10.10
CA VAL A 78 1.15 -0.22 -8.93
C VAL A 78 1.38 1.28 -9.09
N ILE A 79 2.44 1.70 -9.81
CA ILE A 79 2.79 3.12 -9.93
C ILE A 79 1.97 3.86 -11.01
N GLN A 80 1.31 3.13 -11.91
CA GLN A 80 0.61 3.73 -13.04
C GLN A 80 -0.63 4.54 -12.62
N PRO A 81 -1.53 4.07 -11.73
CA PRO A 81 -2.64 4.90 -11.25
C PRO A 81 -2.21 6.16 -10.47
N PRO A 82 -1.20 6.11 -9.57
CA PRO A 82 -0.65 7.31 -8.95
C PRO A 82 -0.08 8.32 -9.95
N PHE A 83 0.63 7.88 -10.99
CA PHE A 83 1.11 8.80 -12.03
C PHE A 83 -0.02 9.48 -12.78
N TYR A 84 -1.05 8.72 -13.15
CA TYR A 84 -2.24 9.27 -13.79
C TYR A 84 -2.93 10.33 -12.92
N MET A 85 -3.11 10.04 -11.63
CA MET A 85 -3.69 11.00 -10.69
C MET A 85 -2.80 12.23 -10.51
N ALA A 86 -1.48 12.06 -10.34
CA ALA A 86 -0.56 13.16 -10.17
C ALA A 86 -0.51 14.08 -11.41
N GLU A 87 -0.54 13.50 -12.61
CA GLU A 87 -0.66 14.24 -13.87
C GLU A 87 -1.95 15.06 -13.93
N ARG A 88 -3.07 14.46 -13.54
CA ARG A 88 -4.37 15.15 -13.48
C ARG A 88 -4.40 16.28 -12.45
N PHE A 89 -3.82 16.09 -11.27
CA PHE A 89 -3.82 17.11 -10.22
C PHE A 89 -2.82 18.25 -10.48
N ILE A 90 -1.60 17.93 -10.94
CA ILE A 90 -0.50 18.92 -11.06
C ILE A 90 -0.47 19.56 -12.44
N LEU A 91 -0.58 18.77 -13.51
CA LEU A 91 -0.52 19.27 -14.89
C LEU A 91 -1.90 19.63 -15.44
N GLY A 92 -2.98 19.19 -14.78
CA GLY A 92 -4.34 19.41 -15.25
C GLY A 92 -4.70 18.60 -16.49
N MET A 93 -3.84 17.65 -16.87
CA MET A 93 -4.03 16.76 -18.00
C MET A 93 -5.22 15.83 -17.70
N HIS A 94 -6.03 15.46 -18.69
CA HIS A 94 -7.17 14.52 -18.55
C HIS A 94 -8.34 15.07 -17.72
N LYS A 95 -8.44 16.40 -17.61
CA LYS A 95 -9.67 17.04 -17.11
C LYS A 95 -10.67 17.08 -18.26
N THR A 96 -11.70 16.25 -18.18
CA THR A 96 -12.85 16.39 -19.08
C THR A 96 -13.48 17.75 -18.80
N THR A 97 -13.65 18.58 -19.83
CA THR A 97 -14.22 19.95 -19.78
C THR A 97 -15.53 20.03 -18.96
N THR A 98 -16.24 18.90 -18.80
CA THR A 98 -17.45 18.72 -18.01
C THR A 98 -17.28 18.83 -16.48
N GLU A 99 -16.08 18.69 -15.92
CA GLU A 99 -15.89 18.75 -14.45
C GLU A 99 -15.81 20.17 -13.88
N ILE A 100 -15.41 21.16 -14.68
CA ILE A 100 -15.39 22.57 -14.24
C ILE A 100 -16.81 23.08 -14.01
N GLU A 101 -17.80 22.54 -14.73
CA GLU A 101 -19.22 22.92 -14.62
C GLU A 101 -19.99 22.09 -13.56
N LYS A 102 -19.49 20.90 -13.21
CA LYS A 102 -20.10 20.06 -12.15
C LYS A 102 -19.64 20.45 -10.74
N LEU A 103 -18.48 21.09 -10.59
CA LEU A 103 -18.02 21.59 -9.28
C LEU A 103 -18.81 22.83 -8.82
N SER A 104 -19.40 23.60 -9.73
CA SER A 104 -20.33 24.70 -9.39
C SER A 104 -21.75 24.22 -9.09
N THR A 105 -22.06 22.94 -9.35
CA THR A 105 -23.41 22.38 -9.19
C THR A 105 -23.39 21.23 -8.18
N VAL A 106 -22.85 21.47 -6.98
CA VAL A 106 -22.98 20.56 -5.83
C VAL A 106 -24.39 20.68 -5.26
N ALA A 107 -25.37 20.12 -5.97
CA ALA A 107 -26.71 19.88 -5.44
C ALA A 107 -27.50 18.88 -6.32
N ASP A 108 -26.94 17.75 -6.70
CA ASP A 108 -27.75 16.53 -6.74
C ASP A 108 -26.92 15.26 -6.70
N LEU A 109 -27.21 14.43 -5.72
CA LEU A 109 -26.54 13.17 -5.46
C LEU A 109 -27.41 12.06 -6.05
N SER A 110 -27.16 11.71 -7.30
CA SER A 110 -27.67 10.46 -7.88
C SER A 110 -26.57 9.84 -8.74
N THR A 111 -26.36 8.55 -8.47
CA THR A 111 -25.47 7.61 -9.15
C THR A 111 -25.49 7.81 -10.68
N PRO A 112 -24.34 7.97 -11.36
CA PRO A 112 -24.32 7.88 -12.81
C PRO A 112 -24.30 6.40 -13.20
N ASP A 113 -25.48 5.80 -13.27
CA ASP A 113 -25.71 4.81 -14.32
C ASP A 113 -25.52 5.56 -15.64
N LEU A 114 -24.55 5.10 -16.44
CA LEU A 114 -24.16 5.69 -17.71
C LEU A 114 -25.29 5.55 -18.74
N GLU A 115 -26.23 6.49 -18.73
CA GLU A 115 -27.10 6.79 -19.87
C GLU A 115 -27.05 8.29 -20.14
N TYR A 116 -25.96 8.72 -20.79
CA TYR A 116 -25.80 10.10 -21.24
C TYR A 116 -26.51 10.28 -22.57
N ASN A 117 -27.76 10.73 -22.52
CA ASN A 117 -28.51 11.13 -23.69
C ASN A 117 -28.10 12.57 -24.08
N VAL A 118 -27.21 12.71 -25.07
CA VAL A 118 -27.02 13.98 -25.78
C VAL A 118 -27.45 13.82 -27.24
N SER A 119 -28.68 14.24 -27.48
CA SER A 119 -29.09 14.76 -28.77
C SER A 119 -28.46 16.14 -28.95
N ASN A 120 -27.61 16.30 -29.96
CA ASN A 120 -27.79 17.32 -31.02
C ASN A 120 -26.58 17.35 -31.97
N THR A 121 -26.43 16.30 -32.80
CA THR A 121 -25.78 16.40 -34.11
C THR A 121 -26.35 15.27 -34.99
N PRO A 122 -26.87 15.54 -36.20
CA PRO A 122 -27.54 14.53 -36.99
C PRO A 122 -26.52 13.56 -37.59
N GLY A 123 -26.52 12.33 -37.06
CA GLY A 123 -26.14 11.14 -37.80
C GLY A 123 -24.71 10.66 -37.63
N VAL A 124 -24.35 10.13 -36.46
CA VAL A 124 -23.63 8.86 -36.28
C VAL A 124 -23.93 8.34 -34.87
N THR A 125 -24.72 7.28 -34.72
CA THR A 125 -24.73 6.49 -33.47
C THR A 125 -23.43 5.71 -33.43
N LEU A 126 -22.42 6.27 -32.77
CA LEU A 126 -21.17 5.56 -32.49
C LEU A 126 -21.48 4.43 -31.50
N THR A 127 -20.98 3.23 -31.79
CA THR A 127 -21.05 2.13 -30.83
C THR A 127 -20.25 2.50 -29.56
N ALA A 128 -20.61 1.95 -28.39
CA ALA A 128 -19.86 2.19 -27.15
C ALA A 128 -18.36 1.87 -27.28
N GLU A 129 -18.02 0.95 -28.19
CA GLU A 129 -16.63 0.64 -28.55
C GLU A 129 -15.94 1.75 -29.34
N GLN A 130 -16.64 2.43 -30.25
CA GLN A 130 -16.11 3.59 -30.99
C GLN A 130 -15.92 4.80 -30.07
N GLN A 131 -16.87 5.10 -29.18
CA GLN A 131 -16.70 6.18 -28.20
C GLN A 131 -15.54 5.90 -27.23
N ARG A 132 -15.32 4.64 -26.84
CA ARG A 132 -14.18 4.27 -25.99
C ARG A 132 -12.86 4.42 -26.74
N LYS A 133 -12.80 4.03 -28.02
CA LYS A 133 -11.61 4.22 -28.86
C LYS A 133 -11.29 5.69 -29.10
N GLU A 134 -12.29 6.50 -29.41
CA GLU A 134 -12.12 7.96 -29.59
C GLU A 134 -11.62 8.61 -28.31
N LYS A 135 -12.14 8.20 -27.13
CA LYS A 135 -11.64 8.67 -25.83
C LYS A 135 -10.21 8.21 -25.55
N GLU A 136 -9.86 6.95 -25.87
CA GLU A 136 -8.49 6.44 -25.74
C GLU A 136 -7.54 7.18 -26.69
N GLU A 137 -7.97 7.50 -27.92
CA GLU A 137 -7.20 8.28 -28.88
C GLU A 137 -7.05 9.75 -28.46
N GLU A 138 -8.07 10.36 -27.88
CA GLU A 138 -8.03 11.72 -27.33
C GLU A 138 -7.07 11.80 -26.13
N GLU A 139 -7.15 10.84 -25.20
CA GLU A 139 -6.22 10.73 -24.07
C GLU A 139 -4.77 10.51 -24.56
N LEU A 140 -4.55 9.69 -25.60
CA LEU A 140 -3.24 9.51 -26.21
C LEU A 140 -2.74 10.76 -26.95
N SER A 141 -3.64 11.52 -27.57
CA SER A 141 -3.32 12.77 -28.27
C SER A 141 -2.90 13.87 -27.28
N GLU A 142 -3.40 13.84 -26.05
CA GLU A 142 -2.99 14.77 -25.00
C GLU A 142 -1.52 14.57 -24.58
N TYR A 143 -1.00 13.35 -24.74
CA TYR A 143 0.41 13.03 -24.61
C TYR A 143 1.25 13.40 -25.85
N GLN A 144 0.64 13.77 -26.98
CA GLN A 144 1.32 14.19 -28.20
C GLN A 144 1.63 15.69 -28.18
N GLY A 145 2.75 16.06 -27.57
CA GLY A 145 3.30 17.41 -27.69
C GLY A 145 4.65 17.53 -26.99
N ALA A 146 5.70 17.98 -27.68
CA ALA A 146 7.06 17.98 -27.12
C ALA A 146 7.19 18.72 -25.77
N GLY A 147 6.42 19.81 -25.58
CA GLY A 147 6.36 20.56 -24.31
C GLY A 147 5.60 19.83 -23.20
N THR A 148 4.50 19.15 -23.55
CA THR A 148 3.71 18.33 -22.60
C THR A 148 4.48 17.06 -22.23
N VAL A 149 5.21 16.48 -23.19
CA VAL A 149 6.09 15.33 -22.98
C VAL A 149 7.15 15.61 -21.94
N LEU A 150 7.85 16.73 -22.08
CA LEU A 150 8.89 17.13 -21.14
C LEU A 150 8.30 17.36 -19.73
N ARG A 151 7.11 17.95 -19.63
CA ARG A 151 6.41 18.19 -18.35
C ARG A 151 6.00 16.90 -17.64
N TYR A 152 5.33 15.96 -18.31
CA TYR A 152 4.89 14.72 -17.66
C TYR A 152 6.08 13.81 -17.33
N VAL A 153 7.09 13.71 -18.21
CA VAL A 153 8.30 12.92 -17.96
C VAL A 153 9.05 13.46 -16.75
N THR A 154 9.18 14.79 -16.63
CA THR A 154 9.83 15.43 -15.48
C THR A 154 9.06 15.16 -14.18
N LEU A 155 7.73 15.22 -14.21
CA LEU A 155 6.88 14.91 -13.06
C LEU A 155 7.06 13.44 -12.62
N ARG A 156 7.01 12.48 -13.54
CA ARG A 156 7.22 11.06 -13.23
C ARG A 156 8.62 10.82 -12.67
N LEU A 157 9.64 11.42 -13.28
CA LEU A 157 11.03 11.31 -12.81
C LEU A 157 11.19 11.89 -11.40
N CYS A 158 10.56 13.03 -11.12
CA CYS A 158 10.55 13.66 -9.80
C CYS A 158 9.92 12.75 -8.75
N ILE A 159 8.76 12.16 -9.04
CA ILE A 159 8.10 11.20 -8.12
C ILE A 159 9.00 9.99 -7.85
N ILE A 160 9.61 9.41 -8.88
CA ILE A 160 10.54 8.29 -8.72
C ILE A 160 11.76 8.70 -7.90
N ALA A 161 12.34 9.87 -8.15
CA ALA A 161 13.48 10.37 -7.41
C ALA A 161 13.16 10.56 -5.92
N VAL A 162 11.98 11.08 -5.59
CA VAL A 162 11.51 11.20 -4.21
C VAL A 162 11.33 9.81 -3.57
N LEU A 163 10.69 8.86 -4.27
CA LEU A 163 10.54 7.49 -3.77
C LEU A 163 11.89 6.82 -3.49
N VAL A 164 12.88 7.02 -4.36
CA VAL A 164 14.24 6.49 -4.18
C VAL A 164 14.93 7.17 -3.00
N ALA A 165 14.83 8.49 -2.86
CA ALA A 165 15.40 9.22 -1.72
C ALA A 165 14.83 8.74 -0.38
N VAL A 166 13.51 8.56 -0.31
CA VAL A 166 12.82 8.00 0.86
C VAL A 166 13.28 6.56 1.13
N SER A 167 13.43 5.75 0.07
CA SER A 167 13.89 4.35 0.19
C SER A 167 15.31 4.25 0.74
N ILE A 168 16.21 5.17 0.35
CA ILE A 168 17.59 5.22 0.87
C ILE A 168 17.59 5.72 2.31
N GLY A 169 16.85 6.80 2.61
CA GLY A 169 16.83 7.41 3.94
C GLY A 169 16.19 6.53 5.02
N LEU A 170 15.20 5.70 4.65
CA LEU A 170 14.43 4.89 5.59
C LEU A 170 14.70 3.38 5.47
N ARG A 171 15.78 2.99 4.77
CA ARG A 171 16.15 1.59 4.52
C ARG A 171 16.18 0.75 5.81
N ASP A 172 16.75 1.31 6.88
CA ASP A 172 16.98 0.60 8.14
C ASP A 172 15.74 0.58 9.05
N LYS A 173 14.69 1.34 8.69
CA LYS A 173 13.43 1.49 9.43
C LYS A 173 12.21 1.14 8.57
N PHE A 174 12.37 0.20 7.63
CA PHE A 174 11.32 -0.21 6.70
C PHE A 174 10.01 -0.61 7.40
N LEU A 175 10.09 -1.33 8.53
CA LEU A 175 8.90 -1.67 9.31
C LEU A 175 8.16 -0.44 9.81
N ASP A 176 8.86 0.50 10.43
CA ASP A 176 8.24 1.71 10.96
C ASP A 176 7.60 2.53 9.82
N LEU A 177 8.19 2.52 8.61
CA LEU A 177 7.58 3.12 7.42
C LEU A 177 6.29 2.40 6.99
N VAL A 178 6.28 1.07 7.00
CA VAL A 178 5.10 0.25 6.67
C VAL A 178 3.99 0.46 7.71
N ASP A 179 4.34 0.46 8.99
CA ASP A 179 3.41 0.67 10.10
C ASP A 179 2.83 2.09 10.07
N PHE A 180 3.67 3.11 9.79
CA PHE A 180 3.23 4.49 9.59
C PHE A 180 2.26 4.61 8.42
N THR A 181 2.58 4.00 7.27
CA THR A 181 1.74 4.04 6.07
C THR A 181 0.43 3.28 6.28
N GLY A 182 0.48 2.13 6.95
CA GLY A 182 -0.69 1.33 7.29
C GLY A 182 -1.61 2.07 8.26
N ALA A 183 -1.06 2.62 9.34
CA ALA A 183 -1.83 3.35 10.34
C ALA A 183 -2.46 4.65 9.81
N SER A 184 -1.92 5.24 8.74
CA SER A 184 -2.44 6.47 8.13
C SER A 184 -3.33 6.19 6.91
N ALA A 185 -2.78 5.63 5.83
CA ALA A 185 -3.50 5.48 4.57
C ALA A 185 -4.60 4.42 4.64
N ILE A 186 -4.35 3.27 5.29
CA ILE A 186 -5.35 2.18 5.35
C ILE A 186 -6.48 2.54 6.32
N THR A 187 -6.18 3.19 7.45
CA THR A 187 -7.24 3.63 8.38
C THR A 187 -8.17 4.65 7.73
N VAL A 188 -7.64 5.59 6.95
CA VAL A 188 -8.47 6.58 6.23
C VAL A 188 -9.22 5.94 5.06
N CYS A 189 -8.53 5.21 4.19
CA CYS A 189 -9.11 4.69 2.94
C CYS A 189 -10.00 3.47 3.13
N CYS A 190 -9.63 2.55 4.02
CA CYS A 190 -10.31 1.26 4.18
C CYS A 190 -11.26 1.20 5.38
N LEU A 191 -11.11 2.08 6.37
CA LEU A 191 -11.98 2.11 7.55
C LEU A 191 -12.84 3.37 7.61
N ALA A 192 -12.22 4.57 7.65
CA ALA A 192 -12.97 5.81 7.85
C ALA A 192 -13.87 6.15 6.65
N LEU A 193 -13.34 6.12 5.42
CA LEU A 193 -14.11 6.49 4.23
C LEU A 193 -15.31 5.57 3.95
N PRO A 194 -15.19 4.22 3.97
CA PRO A 194 -16.34 3.35 3.73
C PRO A 194 -17.43 3.48 4.80
N ILE A 195 -17.05 3.58 6.08
CA ILE A 195 -18.02 3.70 7.18
C ILE A 195 -18.68 5.08 7.16
N THR A 196 -17.95 6.16 6.87
CA THR A 196 -18.54 7.50 6.74
C THR A 196 -19.50 7.59 5.55
N PHE A 197 -19.18 6.98 4.40
CA PHE A 197 -20.12 6.92 3.28
C PHE A 197 -21.35 6.09 3.60
N TYR A 198 -21.20 4.95 4.28
CA TYR A 198 -22.32 4.15 4.74
C TYR A 198 -23.27 4.95 5.64
N LEU A 199 -22.72 5.70 6.60
CA LEU A 199 -23.52 6.56 7.49
C LEU A 199 -24.18 7.71 6.71
N LYS A 200 -23.46 8.32 5.77
CA LYS A 200 -23.98 9.43 4.96
C LYS A 200 -25.16 9.00 4.08
N VAL A 201 -25.06 7.82 3.46
CA VAL A 201 -26.07 7.31 2.54
C VAL A 201 -27.31 6.80 3.30
N PHE A 202 -27.12 5.98 4.33
CA PHE A 202 -28.23 5.32 5.03
C PHE A 202 -28.65 6.03 6.33
N TRP A 203 -28.33 7.32 6.48
CA TRP A 203 -28.55 8.05 7.72
C TRP A 203 -30.01 8.03 8.18
N LYS A 204 -31.00 7.94 7.30
CA LYS A 204 -32.41 7.93 7.71
C LYS A 204 -32.95 6.52 7.97
N GLU A 205 -32.38 5.51 7.33
CA GLU A 205 -32.88 4.12 7.36
C GLU A 205 -32.27 3.28 8.49
N LEU A 206 -31.09 3.67 8.99
CA LEU A 206 -30.39 2.90 10.02
C LEU A 206 -31.01 3.05 11.40
N PRO A 207 -31.16 1.98 12.19
CA PRO A 207 -31.56 2.10 13.58
C PRO A 207 -30.45 2.78 14.42
N ALA A 208 -30.84 3.44 15.52
CA ALA A 208 -29.94 4.30 16.29
C ALA A 208 -28.73 3.53 16.87
N TYR A 209 -28.87 2.25 17.19
CA TYR A 209 -27.77 1.44 17.73
C TYR A 209 -26.64 1.22 16.71
N GLU A 210 -26.95 0.97 15.43
CA GLU A 210 -25.93 0.76 14.38
C GLU A 210 -25.14 2.03 14.11
N ARG A 211 -25.82 3.18 14.15
CA ARG A 211 -25.17 4.50 13.99
C ARG A 211 -24.18 4.76 15.13
N ILE A 212 -24.58 4.48 16.37
CA ILE A 212 -23.71 4.67 17.55
C ILE A 212 -22.49 3.74 17.45
N VAL A 213 -22.70 2.46 17.13
CA VAL A 213 -21.61 1.49 16.99
C VAL A 213 -20.64 1.91 15.88
N ALA A 214 -21.14 2.32 14.71
CA ALA A 214 -20.29 2.75 13.61
C ALA A 214 -19.48 4.01 13.91
N ILE A 215 -20.08 5.01 14.59
CA ILE A 215 -19.37 6.20 15.06
C ILE A 215 -18.29 5.83 16.07
N LEU A 216 -18.62 4.95 17.02
CA LEU A 216 -17.67 4.46 18.02
C LEU A 216 -16.48 3.74 17.36
N VAL A 217 -16.74 2.88 16.37
CA VAL A 217 -15.68 2.20 15.61
C VAL A 217 -14.78 3.19 14.90
N ILE A 218 -15.32 4.21 14.22
CA ILE A 218 -14.51 5.27 13.59
C ILE A 218 -13.62 5.96 14.63
N ILE A 219 -14.18 6.33 15.78
CA ILE A 219 -13.44 7.03 16.84
C ILE A 219 -12.29 6.15 17.37
N ILE A 220 -12.58 4.90 17.73
CA ILE A 220 -11.55 3.99 18.26
C ILE A 220 -10.47 3.73 17.23
N CYS A 221 -10.85 3.39 15.98
CA CYS A 221 -9.88 3.14 14.92
C CYS A 221 -9.04 4.39 14.62
N SER A 222 -9.63 5.60 14.69
CA SER A 222 -8.89 6.85 14.51
C SER A 222 -7.92 7.11 15.65
N ILE A 223 -8.30 6.86 16.91
CA ILE A 223 -7.40 7.05 18.07
C ILE A 223 -6.23 6.06 17.98
N VAL A 224 -6.51 4.79 17.73
CA VAL A 224 -5.48 3.74 17.61
C VAL A 224 -4.60 4.00 16.40
N GLY A 225 -5.17 4.37 15.26
CA GLY A 225 -4.42 4.75 14.06
C GLY A 225 -3.50 5.94 14.29
N CYS A 226 -4.00 7.02 14.90
CA CYS A 226 -3.19 8.18 15.27
C CYS A 226 -2.06 7.81 16.25
N TYR A 227 -2.34 6.96 17.24
CA TYR A 227 -1.34 6.51 18.20
C TYR A 227 -0.19 5.76 17.51
N VAL A 228 -0.50 4.76 16.67
CA VAL A 228 0.51 3.98 15.95
C VAL A 228 1.27 4.86 14.96
N MET A 229 0.58 5.76 14.26
CA MET A 229 1.20 6.72 13.35
C MET A 229 2.21 7.63 14.07
N ILE A 230 1.89 8.14 15.26
CA ILE A 230 2.81 8.96 16.06
C ILE A 230 3.98 8.11 16.56
N TYR A 231 3.72 6.90 17.07
CA TYR A 231 4.76 6.02 17.59
C TYR A 231 5.76 5.63 16.50
N ALA A 232 5.27 5.13 15.37
CA ALA A 232 6.09 4.77 14.21
C ALA A 232 6.80 6.01 13.64
N GLY A 233 6.12 7.15 13.55
CA GLY A 233 6.71 8.41 13.07
C GLY A 233 7.85 8.91 13.95
N LYS A 234 7.74 8.79 15.28
CA LYS A 234 8.84 9.13 16.20
C LYS A 234 10.05 8.23 15.97
N ASN A 235 9.84 6.91 15.86
CA ASN A 235 10.91 5.96 15.56
C ASN A 235 11.56 6.20 14.18
N LEU A 236 10.79 6.73 13.22
CA LEU A 236 11.22 6.99 11.84
C LEU A 236 12.05 8.27 11.70
N PHE A 237 11.69 9.35 12.40
CA PHE A 237 12.30 10.67 12.23
C PHE A 237 13.20 11.13 13.39
N ASN A 238 13.07 10.55 14.58
CA ASN A 238 13.90 10.88 15.74
C ASN A 238 14.08 9.65 16.66
N PRO A 239 14.93 8.68 16.29
CA PRO A 239 15.12 7.46 17.06
C PRO A 239 15.78 7.78 18.42
N ASP A 240 15.17 7.29 19.50
CA ASP A 240 15.78 7.34 20.83
C ASP A 240 17.08 6.49 20.84
N THR A 241 18.14 6.99 21.47
CA THR A 241 19.53 6.51 21.35
C THR A 241 19.82 5.13 21.95
N GLU A 242 18.81 4.38 22.42
CA GLU A 242 18.99 3.05 23.02
C GLU A 242 18.11 2.00 22.34
N THR A 243 18.51 1.55 21.16
CA THR A 243 17.88 0.40 20.51
C THR A 243 18.63 -0.89 20.84
N ALA A 244 18.05 -1.67 21.75
CA ALA A 244 18.28 -3.11 21.83
C ALA A 244 18.14 -3.75 20.44
N THR A 245 19.05 -4.67 20.10
CA THR A 245 19.04 -5.41 18.82
C THR A 245 17.77 -6.26 18.65
N PHE A 246 17.16 -6.69 19.76
CA PHE A 246 15.89 -7.43 19.79
C PHE A 246 14.88 -6.80 20.78
N PRO A 247 14.11 -5.78 20.37
CA PRO A 247 13.24 -5.02 21.27
C PRO A 247 12.07 -5.84 21.84
N TYR A 248 11.70 -6.94 21.19
CA TYR A 248 10.61 -7.83 21.62
C TYR A 248 11.08 -8.97 22.55
N CYS A 249 12.37 -9.04 22.86
CA CYS A 249 12.95 -10.02 23.78
C CYS A 249 12.99 -9.49 25.22
N SER A 250 13.06 -10.42 26.19
CA SER A 250 13.37 -10.09 27.58
C SER A 250 14.71 -9.36 27.70
N VAL A 251 14.88 -8.51 28.72
CA VAL A 251 16.05 -7.63 28.89
C VAL A 251 17.41 -8.34 28.82
N GLU A 252 17.49 -9.62 29.21
CA GLU A 252 18.71 -10.44 29.08
C GLU A 252 19.05 -10.83 27.62
N ASN A 253 18.05 -10.94 26.74
CA ASN A 253 18.19 -11.43 25.36
C ASN A 253 18.03 -10.32 24.31
N GLN A 254 18.12 -9.06 24.75
CA GLN A 254 17.99 -7.87 23.92
C GLN A 254 19.23 -7.60 23.06
N MET A 255 20.38 -8.15 23.43
CA MET A 255 21.68 -7.94 22.77
C MET A 255 22.29 -9.22 22.17
N GLU A 256 21.89 -10.42 22.63
CA GLU A 256 22.46 -11.70 22.17
C GLU A 256 21.39 -12.70 21.69
N PRO A 257 21.68 -13.52 20.65
CA PRO A 257 20.76 -14.54 20.14
C PRO A 257 20.52 -15.67 21.15
N TYR A 258 19.28 -15.84 21.63
CA TYR A 258 18.93 -16.92 22.60
C TYR A 258 18.66 -18.26 21.90
N TYR A 259 18.15 -18.22 20.66
CA TYR A 259 17.79 -19.43 19.92
C TYR A 259 18.79 -19.72 18.81
N VAL A 260 19.78 -20.57 19.11
CA VAL A 260 20.65 -21.21 18.10
C VAL A 260 20.10 -22.60 17.83
N ARG A 261 19.50 -22.82 16.66
CA ARG A 261 19.09 -24.16 16.25
C ARG A 261 20.35 -25.01 16.02
N ASN A 262 20.70 -25.85 16.99
CA ASN A 262 21.87 -26.70 16.93
C ASN A 262 21.75 -27.69 15.76
N SER A 263 22.63 -27.58 14.77
CA SER A 263 22.63 -28.35 13.52
C SER A 263 23.15 -29.79 13.68
N THR A 264 23.22 -30.32 14.91
CA THR A 264 23.73 -31.67 15.21
C THR A 264 22.65 -32.75 15.30
N SER A 265 21.41 -32.49 14.89
CA SER A 265 20.36 -33.51 14.79
C SER A 265 19.81 -33.65 13.37
N SER A 266 20.65 -34.22 12.51
CA SER A 266 20.25 -34.96 11.32
C SER A 266 21.32 -36.00 11.00
#